data_AF-A0A531KJP3-F1
#
_entry.id   AF-A0A531KJP3-F1
#
_cell.length_a   1.000
_cell.length_b   1.000
_cell.length_c   1.000
_cell.angle_alpha   90.00
_cell.angle_beta   90.00
_cell.angle_gamma   90.00
#
_symmetry.space_group_name_H-M   'P 1'
#
loop_
_entity.id
_entity.type
_entity.pdbx_description
1 polymer ?
#
loop_
_entity_poly.entity_id
_entity_poly.type
_entity_poly.pdbx_seq_one_letter_code
_entity_poly.pdbx_strand_id
1 'polypeptide(L)'
;FDDCQGLVKDMFNDHGFRDRVSLSGVNSINWARIMAQIVYYFSSALSLGAPDRPISFTVPTGNFGDIFAGYAAKKMGLPIERLIIATNDNDILARTLSSGEYRTKGVFSTTSPSMDIQVSSNFERLLFEAAGRDASTVRRYMNGLKQSGAFTIEAGEIARIRSEFDAGRSTMDEVAATIRSTLAASNYLLDPHT
;
A
#
# COMPACT_ATOMS: atom_id res chain seq x y z
N PHE A 1 -2.34 -20.47 7.19
CA PHE A 1 -2.64 -19.43 6.16
C PHE A 1 -2.11 -19.89 4.82
N ASP A 2 -0.84 -20.27 4.73
CA ASP A 2 -0.18 -20.69 3.48
C ASP A 2 -0.86 -21.88 2.79
N ASP A 3 -1.27 -22.91 3.55
CA ASP A 3 -2.01 -24.05 2.99
C ASP A 3 -3.33 -23.61 2.33
N CYS A 4 -4.08 -22.71 2.98
CA CYS A 4 -5.30 -22.16 2.40
C CYS A 4 -5.03 -21.34 1.13
N GLN A 5 -3.95 -20.55 1.09
CA GLN A 5 -3.54 -19.83 -0.12
C GLN A 5 -3.11 -20.79 -1.24
N GLY A 6 -2.42 -21.88 -0.90
CA GLY A 6 -2.04 -22.95 -1.83
C GLY A 6 -3.27 -23.57 -2.49
N LEU A 7 -4.23 -24.02 -1.67
CA LEU A 7 -5.49 -24.61 -2.15
C LEU A 7 -6.27 -23.66 -3.07
N VAL A 8 -6.32 -22.36 -2.74
CA VAL A 8 -6.97 -21.37 -3.61
C VAL A 8 -6.24 -21.23 -4.95
N LYS A 9 -4.90 -21.20 -4.96
CA LYS A 9 -4.11 -21.16 -6.21
C LYS A 9 -4.34 -22.41 -7.05
N ASP A 10 -4.39 -23.58 -6.42
CA ASP A 10 -4.66 -24.84 -7.12
C ASP A 10 -6.05 -24.82 -7.77
N MET A 11 -7.08 -24.32 -7.07
CA MET A 11 -8.42 -24.11 -7.64
C MET A 11 -8.44 -23.13 -8.82
N PHE A 12 -7.59 -22.10 -8.83
CA PHE A 12 -7.49 -21.16 -9.96
C PHE A 12 -6.72 -21.74 -11.16
N ASN A 13 -5.79 -22.66 -10.91
CA ASN A 13 -5.02 -23.36 -11.95
C ASN A 13 -5.82 -24.53 -12.58
N ASP A 14 -6.83 -25.06 -11.89
CA ASP A 14 -7.80 -25.98 -12.48
C ASP A 14 -8.83 -25.21 -13.32
N HIS A 15 -8.52 -25.05 -14.61
CA HIS A 15 -9.39 -24.37 -15.57
C HIS A 15 -10.78 -25.02 -15.71
N GLY A 16 -10.88 -26.35 -15.61
CA GLY A 16 -12.14 -27.07 -15.73
C GLY A 16 -13.06 -26.86 -14.52
N PHE A 17 -12.48 -26.83 -13.31
CA PHE A 17 -13.17 -26.42 -12.10
C PHE A 17 -13.59 -24.95 -12.17
N ARG A 18 -12.65 -24.06 -12.50
CA ARG A 18 -12.87 -22.60 -12.57
C ARG A 18 -14.05 -22.24 -13.46
N ASP A 19 -14.09 -22.79 -14.66
CA ASP A 19 -15.13 -22.45 -15.64
C ASP A 19 -16.49 -23.05 -15.24
N ARG A 20 -16.51 -24.26 -14.67
CA ARG A 20 -17.75 -24.93 -14.21
C ARG A 20 -18.46 -24.17 -13.08
N VAL A 21 -17.71 -23.60 -12.14
CA VAL A 21 -18.29 -22.91 -10.97
C VAL A 21 -18.27 -21.38 -11.11
N SER A 22 -17.82 -20.86 -12.26
CA SER A 22 -17.58 -19.43 -12.47
C SER A 22 -16.72 -18.82 -11.35
N LEU A 23 -15.62 -19.50 -11.02
CA LEU A 23 -14.78 -19.13 -9.88
C LEU A 23 -14.18 -17.74 -10.08
N SER A 24 -14.45 -16.84 -9.13
CA SER A 24 -13.93 -15.48 -9.11
C SER A 24 -13.12 -15.23 -7.85
N GLY A 25 -12.01 -14.51 -7.98
CA GLY A 25 -11.11 -14.21 -6.87
C GLY A 25 -11.44 -12.88 -6.21
N VAL A 26 -11.64 -12.90 -4.90
CA VAL A 26 -11.67 -11.67 -4.09
C VAL A 26 -10.26 -11.44 -3.54
N ASN A 27 -9.43 -10.72 -4.29
CA ASN A 27 -8.05 -10.41 -3.89
C ASN A 27 -7.82 -8.89 -3.81
N SER A 28 -6.69 -8.49 -3.22
CA SER A 28 -6.34 -7.08 -2.98
C SER A 28 -6.01 -6.29 -4.25
N ILE A 29 -5.91 -6.95 -5.41
CA ILE A 29 -5.53 -6.33 -6.69
C ILE A 29 -6.73 -5.99 -7.57
N ASN A 30 -7.96 -6.39 -7.21
CA ASN A 30 -9.14 -6.03 -7.98
C ASN A 30 -9.35 -4.50 -7.96
N TRP A 31 -9.46 -3.88 -9.14
CA TRP A 31 -9.63 -2.42 -9.27
C TRP A 31 -10.83 -1.88 -8.50
N ALA A 32 -11.94 -2.62 -8.44
CA ALA A 32 -13.14 -2.20 -7.73
C ALA A 32 -12.89 -1.94 -6.23
N ARG A 33 -11.95 -2.68 -5.61
CA ARG A 33 -11.57 -2.46 -4.21
C ARG A 33 -10.92 -1.10 -4.01
N ILE A 34 -9.99 -0.71 -4.89
CA ILE A 34 -9.31 0.58 -4.86
C ILE A 34 -10.29 1.70 -5.21
N MET A 35 -11.09 1.51 -6.26
CA MET A 35 -12.04 2.51 -6.76
C MET A 35 -13.03 2.93 -5.67
N ALA A 36 -13.57 1.98 -4.90
CA ALA A 36 -14.49 2.29 -3.80
C ALA A 36 -13.82 3.11 -2.68
N GLN A 37 -12.52 2.91 -2.45
CA GLN A 37 -11.76 3.61 -1.41
C GLN A 37 -11.53 5.09 -1.73
N ILE A 38 -11.58 5.50 -3.00
CA ILE A 38 -11.42 6.90 -3.42
C ILE A 38 -12.45 7.81 -2.71
N VAL A 39 -13.65 7.30 -2.47
CA VAL A 39 -14.78 8.06 -1.93
C VAL A 39 -14.45 8.70 -0.58
N TYR A 40 -13.78 7.99 0.34
CA TYR A 40 -13.54 8.55 1.67
C TYR A 40 -12.42 9.59 1.71
N TYR A 41 -11.51 9.61 0.73
CA TYR A 41 -10.55 10.72 0.59
C TYR A 41 -11.27 12.01 0.26
N PHE A 42 -12.22 11.98 -0.68
CA PHE A 42 -13.06 13.13 -0.99
C PHE A 42 -13.95 13.51 0.20
N SER A 43 -14.68 12.58 0.80
CA SER A 43 -15.59 12.93 1.90
C SER A 43 -14.86 13.52 3.11
N SER A 44 -13.69 12.96 3.47
CA SER A 44 -12.87 13.48 4.56
C SER A 44 -12.30 14.85 4.23
N ALA A 45 -11.78 15.05 3.01
CA ALA A 45 -11.23 16.34 2.60
C ALA A 45 -12.29 17.43 2.51
N LEU A 46 -13.48 17.12 1.97
CA LEU A 46 -14.62 18.05 1.93
C LEU A 46 -15.06 18.46 3.34
N SER A 47 -15.12 17.51 4.27
CA SER A 47 -15.44 17.79 5.68
C SER A 47 -14.41 18.71 6.34
N LEU A 48 -13.18 18.71 5.83
CA LEU A 48 -12.09 19.56 6.28
C LEU A 48 -11.92 20.81 5.42
N GLY A 49 -12.80 21.15 4.48
CA GLY A 49 -12.75 22.42 3.73
C GLY A 49 -11.98 22.38 2.41
N ALA A 50 -11.86 21.21 1.78
CA ALA A 50 -11.53 21.15 0.35
C ALA A 50 -12.68 21.78 -0.48
N PRO A 51 -12.38 22.42 -1.63
CA PRO A 51 -11.06 22.54 -2.26
C PRO A 51 -10.22 23.75 -1.79
N ASP A 52 -10.72 24.57 -0.87
CA ASP A 52 -10.09 25.85 -0.51
C ASP A 52 -8.76 25.72 0.24
N ARG A 53 -8.52 24.55 0.86
CA ARG A 53 -7.22 24.21 1.44
C ARG A 53 -6.81 22.76 1.14
N PRO A 54 -5.50 22.50 1.05
CA PRO A 54 -5.03 21.14 0.84
C PRO A 54 -5.08 20.31 2.13
N ILE A 55 -5.18 18.99 1.98
CA ILE A 55 -5.24 18.02 3.09
C ILE A 55 -4.13 16.98 2.92
N SER A 56 -3.46 16.61 4.01
CA SER A 56 -2.51 15.49 4.03
C SER A 56 -3.15 14.26 4.65
N PHE A 57 -2.76 13.07 4.17
CA PHE A 57 -3.27 11.80 4.66
C PHE A 57 -2.11 10.87 5.04
N THR A 58 -2.17 10.31 6.24
CA THR A 58 -1.31 9.20 6.67
C THR A 58 -2.12 7.92 6.64
N VAL A 59 -1.57 6.88 6.01
CA VAL A 59 -2.28 5.62 5.79
C VAL A 59 -1.45 4.45 6.31
N PRO A 60 -1.95 3.71 7.32
CA PRO A 60 -1.40 2.41 7.72
C PRO A 60 -1.45 1.45 6.53
N THR A 61 -0.30 1.15 5.95
CA THR A 61 -0.21 0.55 4.62
C THR A 61 0.46 -0.82 4.65
N GLY A 62 -0.30 -1.85 4.25
CA GLY A 62 0.24 -3.15 3.84
C GLY A 62 0.37 -3.25 2.32
N ASN A 63 -0.73 -3.63 1.66
CA ASN A 63 -0.79 -3.92 0.22
C ASN A 63 -0.90 -2.71 -0.74
N PHE A 64 -0.75 -1.48 -0.25
CA PHE A 64 -0.79 -0.22 -1.02
C PHE A 64 -2.13 0.20 -1.65
N GLY A 65 -3.18 -0.62 -1.59
CA GLY A 65 -4.46 -0.33 -2.27
C GLY A 65 -5.14 0.95 -1.77
N ASP A 66 -5.18 1.12 -0.45
CA ASP A 66 -5.78 2.27 0.23
C ASP A 66 -5.09 3.58 -0.17
N ILE A 67 -3.78 3.70 0.10
CA ILE A 67 -3.04 4.92 -0.23
C ILE A 67 -2.95 5.19 -1.74
N PHE A 68 -3.04 4.14 -2.58
CA PHE A 68 -3.17 4.32 -4.03
C PHE A 68 -4.53 4.91 -4.42
N ALA A 69 -5.61 4.61 -3.68
CA ALA A 69 -6.88 5.30 -3.86
C ALA A 69 -6.77 6.79 -3.52
N GLY A 70 -6.00 7.15 -2.47
CA GLY A 70 -5.66 8.54 -2.16
C GLY A 70 -4.88 9.22 -3.28
N TYR A 71 -3.94 8.52 -3.89
CA TYR A 71 -3.24 9.00 -5.09
C TYR A 71 -4.17 9.20 -6.28
N ALA A 72 -5.09 8.26 -6.52
CA ALA A 72 -6.11 8.41 -7.56
C ALA A 72 -6.99 9.64 -7.29
N ALA A 73 -7.43 9.87 -6.06
CA ALA A 73 -8.18 11.07 -5.67
C ALA A 73 -7.39 12.36 -5.94
N LYS A 74 -6.09 12.37 -5.62
CA LYS A 74 -5.19 13.48 -5.93
C LYS A 74 -5.12 13.73 -7.44
N LYS A 75 -4.96 12.68 -8.25
CA LYS A 75 -4.94 12.79 -9.72
C LYS A 75 -6.29 13.18 -10.34
N MET A 76 -7.39 12.98 -9.63
CA MET A 76 -8.72 13.49 -10.00
C MET A 76 -8.90 14.99 -9.69
N GLY A 77 -7.94 15.62 -9.00
CA GLY A 77 -7.95 17.06 -8.70
C GLY A 77 -8.27 17.42 -7.25
N LEU A 78 -8.41 16.44 -6.34
CA LEU A 78 -8.53 16.72 -4.92
C LEU A 78 -7.21 17.33 -4.40
N PRO A 79 -7.23 18.49 -3.71
CA PRO A 79 -6.00 19.13 -3.24
C PRO A 79 -5.42 18.35 -2.07
N ILE A 80 -4.59 17.36 -2.39
CA ILE A 80 -3.83 16.59 -1.40
C ILE A 80 -2.40 17.11 -1.37
N GLU A 81 -1.90 17.46 -0.20
CA GLU A 81 -0.51 17.92 -0.05
C GLU A 81 0.45 16.73 -0.02
N ARG A 82 0.40 15.90 1.03
CA ARG A 82 1.21 14.68 1.16
C ARG A 82 0.36 13.42 1.37
N LEU A 83 0.84 12.32 0.80
CA LEU A 83 0.39 10.95 1.10
C LEU A 83 1.50 10.24 1.87
N ILE A 84 1.26 9.92 3.14
CA ILE A 84 2.27 9.38 4.04
C ILE A 84 2.00 7.88 4.25
N ILE A 85 2.95 7.05 3.86
CA ILE A 85 2.91 5.60 4.04
C ILE A 85 3.37 5.28 5.46
N ALA A 86 2.49 4.79 6.33
CA ALA A 86 2.87 4.27 7.64
C ALA A 86 3.01 2.75 7.58
N THR A 87 4.20 2.20 7.82
CA THR A 87 4.44 0.76 7.91
C THR A 87 4.74 0.33 9.33
N ASN A 88 4.52 -0.95 9.64
CA ASN A 88 5.08 -1.58 10.84
C ASN A 88 6.52 -2.05 10.56
N ASP A 89 7.05 -2.97 11.37
CA ASP A 89 8.38 -3.56 11.20
C ASP A 89 8.61 -4.20 9.81
N ASN A 90 7.55 -4.56 9.09
CA ASN A 90 7.59 -5.00 7.68
C ASN A 90 7.66 -3.79 6.73
N ASP A 91 8.82 -3.12 6.77
CA ASP A 91 9.03 -1.76 6.29
C ASP A 91 9.49 -1.62 4.82
N ILE A 92 9.11 -2.56 3.95
CA ILE A 92 9.59 -2.58 2.55
C ILE A 92 9.32 -1.28 1.80
N LEU A 93 8.16 -0.66 2.04
CA LEU A 93 7.80 0.62 1.41
C LEU A 93 8.63 1.77 1.97
N ALA A 94 8.82 1.86 3.29
CA ALA A 94 9.64 2.90 3.91
C ALA A 94 11.11 2.82 3.44
N ARG A 95 11.67 1.61 3.38
CA ARG A 95 13.01 1.38 2.81
C ARG A 95 13.08 1.78 1.33
N THR A 96 12.08 1.41 0.54
CA THR A 96 12.02 1.77 -0.89
C THR A 96 12.01 3.28 -1.07
N LEU A 97 11.21 4.02 -0.30
CA LEU A 97 11.19 5.48 -0.35
C LEU A 97 12.53 6.08 0.07
N SER A 98 13.23 5.49 1.04
CA SER A 98 14.54 5.98 1.50
C SER A 98 15.67 5.68 0.51
N SER A 99 15.77 4.46 -0.02
CA SER A 99 16.94 4.03 -0.83
C SER A 99 16.68 3.97 -2.34
N GLY A 100 15.41 3.90 -2.77
CA GLY A 100 15.03 3.57 -4.15
C GLY A 100 15.08 2.07 -4.45
N GLU A 101 15.58 1.23 -3.52
CA GLU A 101 15.63 -0.22 -3.68
C GLU A 101 14.40 -0.87 -3.04
N TYR A 102 13.62 -1.57 -3.85
CA TYR A 102 12.54 -2.42 -3.41
C TYR A 102 13.06 -3.84 -3.22
N ARG A 103 13.25 -4.27 -1.96
CA ARG A 103 13.83 -5.57 -1.61
C ARG A 103 13.01 -6.30 -0.55
N THR A 104 12.65 -7.54 -0.86
CA THR A 104 11.95 -8.45 0.07
C THR A 104 12.87 -8.85 1.22
N LYS A 105 12.30 -8.95 2.42
CA LYS A 105 12.93 -9.54 3.60
C LYS A 105 11.99 -10.63 4.16
N GLY A 106 12.41 -11.31 5.22
CA GLY A 106 11.49 -12.14 6.00
C GLY A 106 10.34 -11.30 6.56
N VAL A 107 9.18 -11.92 6.75
CA VAL A 107 8.04 -11.29 7.42
C VAL A 107 8.20 -11.46 8.92
N PHE A 108 8.00 -10.38 9.66
CA PHE A 108 7.99 -10.37 11.11
C PHE A 108 6.55 -10.26 11.57
N SER A 109 6.12 -11.14 12.49
CA SER A 109 4.80 -11.03 13.10
C SER A 109 4.77 -9.82 14.02
N THR A 110 3.78 -8.95 13.84
CA THR A 110 3.60 -7.74 14.66
C THR A 110 2.21 -7.69 15.31
N THR A 111 1.94 -6.61 16.06
CA THR A 111 0.62 -6.30 16.61
C THR A 111 -0.36 -5.77 15.55
N SER A 112 0.10 -5.44 14.34
CA SER A 112 -0.71 -4.98 13.21
C SER A 112 -0.66 -5.99 12.05
N PRO A 113 -1.18 -7.22 12.23
CA PRO A 113 -0.95 -8.35 11.31
C PRO A 113 -1.48 -8.15 9.89
N SER A 114 -2.44 -7.22 9.70
CA SER A 114 -2.96 -6.88 8.36
C SER A 114 -1.93 -6.14 7.49
N MET A 115 -0.87 -5.61 8.11
CA MET A 115 0.24 -4.90 7.47
C MET A 115 1.50 -5.77 7.37
N ASP A 116 1.50 -6.99 7.93
CA ASP A 116 2.63 -7.93 7.88
C ASP A 116 2.79 -8.53 6.47
N ILE A 117 3.45 -7.77 5.60
CA ILE A 117 3.59 -8.08 4.18
C ILE A 117 5.05 -8.23 3.76
N GLN A 118 5.32 -9.21 2.89
CA GLN A 118 6.61 -9.34 2.23
C GLN A 118 6.72 -8.47 0.97
N VAL A 119 5.63 -8.38 0.22
CA VAL A 119 5.50 -7.63 -1.03
C VAL A 119 4.17 -6.90 -1.01
N SER A 120 4.20 -5.62 -1.38
CA SER A 120 3.01 -4.79 -1.47
C SER A 120 2.39 -4.87 -2.86
N SER A 121 1.30 -5.64 -2.98
CA SER A 121 0.73 -6.03 -4.29
C SER A 121 0.26 -4.87 -5.18
N ASN A 122 -0.23 -3.75 -4.62
CA ASN A 122 -0.66 -2.60 -5.42
C ASN A 122 0.44 -1.57 -5.68
N PHE A 123 1.64 -1.75 -5.14
CA PHE A 123 2.75 -0.84 -5.40
C PHE A 123 3.17 -0.83 -6.89
N GLU A 124 2.94 -1.94 -7.60
CA GLU A 124 3.12 -2.04 -9.05
C GLU A 124 2.34 -0.96 -9.83
N ARG A 125 1.14 -0.59 -9.35
CA ARG A 125 0.33 0.48 -9.99
C ARG A 125 1.00 1.84 -9.88
N LEU A 126 1.60 2.13 -8.73
CA LEU A 126 2.35 3.37 -8.54
C LEU A 126 3.63 3.37 -9.38
N LEU A 127 4.33 2.24 -9.47
CA LEU A 127 5.49 2.10 -10.37
C LEU A 127 5.11 2.40 -11.82
N PHE A 128 3.96 1.90 -12.28
CA PHE A 128 3.46 2.18 -13.63
C PHE A 128 3.22 3.68 -13.87
N GLU A 129 2.56 4.37 -12.93
CA GLU A 129 2.34 5.83 -13.06
C GLU A 129 3.67 6.60 -12.97
N ALA A 130 4.56 6.20 -12.06
CA ALA A 130 5.87 6.83 -11.89
C ALA A 130 6.82 6.60 -13.08
N ALA A 131 6.66 5.50 -13.81
CA ALA A 131 7.37 5.20 -15.07
C ALA A 131 6.75 5.89 -16.29
N GLY A 132 5.79 6.81 -16.11
CA GLY A 132 5.09 7.44 -17.23
C GLY A 132 4.27 6.45 -18.05
N ARG A 133 3.73 5.42 -17.38
CA ARG A 133 2.95 4.33 -17.98
C ARG A 133 3.74 3.45 -18.97
N ASP A 134 5.06 3.38 -18.81
CA ASP A 134 5.88 2.41 -19.54
C ASP A 134 5.79 1.01 -18.92
N ALA A 135 5.00 0.15 -19.57
CA ALA A 135 4.83 -1.23 -19.14
C ALA A 135 6.12 -2.07 -19.26
N SER A 136 7.07 -1.69 -20.13
CA SER A 136 8.32 -2.43 -20.29
C SER A 136 9.22 -2.28 -19.06
N THR A 137 9.29 -1.07 -18.52
CA THR A 137 10.02 -0.78 -17.28
C THR A 137 9.41 -1.51 -16.09
N VAL A 138 8.09 -1.49 -15.92
CA VAL A 138 7.42 -2.23 -14.84
C VAL A 138 7.68 -3.74 -14.94
N ARG A 139 7.60 -4.32 -16.14
CA ARG A 139 7.92 -5.75 -16.35
C ARG A 139 9.36 -6.07 -15.94
N ARG A 140 10.32 -5.20 -16.24
CA ARG A 140 11.72 -5.38 -15.83
C ARG A 140 11.86 -5.40 -14.30
N TYR A 141 11.18 -4.49 -13.58
CA TYR A 141 11.17 -4.51 -12.12
C TYR A 141 10.55 -5.78 -11.56
N MET A 142 9.39 -6.19 -12.07
CA MET A 142 8.71 -7.40 -11.58
C MET A 142 9.53 -8.67 -11.88
N ASN A 143 10.22 -8.72 -13.02
CA ASN A 143 11.15 -9.80 -13.33
C ASN A 143 12.36 -9.81 -12.38
N GLY A 144 12.94 -8.65 -12.07
CA GLY A 144 14.02 -8.53 -11.08
C GLY A 144 13.60 -9.01 -9.70
N LEU A 145 12.39 -8.63 -9.27
CA LEU A 145 11.80 -9.08 -8.00
C LEU A 145 11.67 -10.61 -7.98
N LYS A 146 11.12 -11.20 -9.05
CA LYS A 146 10.94 -12.66 -9.17
C LYS A 146 12.27 -13.41 -9.16
N GLN A 147 13.30 -12.87 -9.83
CA GLN A 147 14.59 -13.54 -9.99
C GLN A 147 15.49 -13.41 -8.75
N SER A 148 15.51 -12.23 -8.11
CA SER A 148 16.51 -11.87 -7.11
C SER A 148 15.94 -11.38 -5.77
N GLY A 149 14.62 -11.29 -5.65
CA GLY A 149 13.94 -10.69 -4.49
C GLY A 149 14.08 -9.17 -4.39
N ALA A 150 14.61 -8.49 -5.42
CA ALA A 150 14.78 -7.05 -5.41
C ALA A 150 14.80 -6.39 -6.80
N PHE A 151 14.58 -5.09 -6.83
CA PHE A 151 14.91 -4.19 -7.94
C PHE A 151 15.19 -2.78 -7.42
N THR A 152 15.88 -1.97 -8.22
CA THR A 152 16.12 -0.56 -7.93
C THR A 152 15.29 0.29 -8.89
N ILE A 153 14.54 1.23 -8.34
CA ILE A 153 13.72 2.18 -9.10
C ILE A 153 14.63 3.25 -9.70
N GLU A 154 14.43 3.58 -10.96
CA GLU A 154 15.22 4.58 -11.65
C GLU A 154 15.10 5.97 -11.01
N ALA A 155 16.17 6.76 -11.06
CA ALA A 155 16.30 8.03 -10.34
C ALA A 155 15.15 9.01 -10.63
N GLY A 156 14.70 9.11 -11.89
CA GLY A 156 13.59 9.97 -12.26
C GLY A 156 12.24 9.50 -11.70
N GLU A 157 12.03 8.20 -11.63
CA GLU A 157 10.79 7.60 -11.14
C GLU A 157 10.68 7.69 -9.62
N ILE A 158 11.76 7.38 -8.90
CA ILE A 158 11.77 7.52 -7.43
C ILE A 158 11.65 8.98 -7.01
N ALA A 159 12.21 9.92 -7.76
CA ALA A 159 12.01 11.35 -7.51
C ALA A 159 10.54 11.76 -7.67
N ARG A 160 9.85 11.26 -8.70
CA ARG A 160 8.40 11.48 -8.90
C ARG A 160 7.55 10.86 -7.79
N ILE A 161 7.96 9.70 -7.28
CA ILE A 161 7.27 9.10 -6.13
C ILE A 161 7.48 9.98 -4.88
N ARG A 162 8.72 10.38 -4.57
CA ARG A 162 9.05 11.20 -3.40
C ARG A 162 8.39 12.59 -3.42
N SER A 163 8.16 13.17 -4.60
CA SER A 163 7.44 14.46 -4.69
C SER A 163 5.99 14.39 -4.24
N GLU A 164 5.40 13.20 -4.17
CA GLU A 164 3.99 13.00 -3.80
C GLU A 164 3.82 12.23 -2.47
N PHE A 165 4.79 11.38 -2.12
CA PHE A 165 4.72 10.47 -0.98
C PHE A 165 5.87 10.62 0.03
N ASP A 166 5.54 10.46 1.30
CA ASP A 166 6.48 10.16 2.39
C ASP A 166 6.28 8.75 2.90
N ALA A 167 7.21 8.25 3.71
CA ALA A 167 7.04 7.00 4.42
C ALA A 167 7.70 7.00 5.80
N GLY A 168 7.06 6.33 6.74
CA GLY A 168 7.54 6.13 8.10
C GLY A 168 7.33 4.70 8.57
N ARG A 169 8.06 4.31 9.60
CA ARG A 169 7.99 2.99 10.24
C ARG A 169 7.68 3.17 11.73
N SER A 170 6.79 2.35 12.27
CA SER A 170 6.58 2.21 13.71
C SER A 170 6.85 0.78 14.15
N THR A 171 7.71 0.62 15.15
CA THR A 171 7.93 -0.66 15.86
C THR A 171 6.77 -0.99 16.78
N MET A 172 6.64 -2.24 17.23
CA MET A 172 5.61 -2.63 18.20
C MET A 172 5.64 -1.81 19.50
N ASP A 173 6.83 -1.45 19.99
CA ASP A 173 6.98 -0.63 21.21
C ASP A 173 6.48 0.80 20.98
N GLU A 174 6.77 1.40 19.81
CA GLU A 174 6.28 2.71 19.40
C GLU A 174 4.75 2.70 19.20
N VAL A 175 4.19 1.64 18.60
CA VAL A 175 2.74 1.46 18.48
C VAL A 175 2.09 1.41 19.85
N ALA A 176 2.60 0.58 20.76
CA ALA A 176 2.04 0.46 22.11
C ALA A 176 2.17 1.78 22.90
N ALA A 177 3.26 2.51 22.73
CA ALA A 177 3.43 3.83 23.32
C ALA A 177 2.43 4.85 22.77
N THR A 178 2.17 4.83 21.45
CA THR A 178 1.23 5.73 20.77
C THR A 178 -0.22 5.48 21.19
N ILE A 179 -0.63 4.22 21.33
CA ILE A 179 -1.96 3.86 21.86
C ILE A 179 -2.12 4.41 23.28
N ARG A 180 -1.11 4.20 24.15
CA ARG A 180 -1.14 4.68 25.54
C ARG A 180 -1.21 6.20 25.63
N SER A 181 -0.36 6.91 24.87
CA SER A 181 -0.30 8.37 24.92
C SER A 181 -1.57 9.02 24.35
N THR A 182 -2.12 8.47 23.27
CA THR A 182 -3.36 8.98 22.65
C THR A 182 -4.56 8.80 23.59
N LEU A 183 -4.70 7.63 24.21
CA LEU A 183 -5.75 7.39 25.20
C LEU A 183 -5.64 8.35 26.38
N ALA A 184 -4.42 8.53 26.92
CA ALA A 184 -4.20 9.44 28.04
C ALA A 184 -4.48 10.91 27.71
N ALA A 185 -4.15 11.36 26.49
CA ALA A 185 -4.27 12.76 26.09
C ALA A 185 -5.68 13.15 25.60
N SER A 186 -6.44 12.20 25.04
CA SER A 186 -7.69 12.50 24.31
C SER A 186 -8.87 11.61 24.69
N ASN A 187 -8.67 10.59 25.52
CA ASN A 187 -9.65 9.55 25.83
C ASN A 187 -10.14 8.78 24.59
N TYR A 188 -9.39 8.84 23.48
CA TYR A 188 -9.62 8.08 22.26
C TYR A 188 -8.71 6.84 22.25
N LEU A 189 -9.31 5.67 22.05
CA LEU A 189 -8.58 4.40 21.99
C LEU A 189 -8.30 4.00 20.55
N LEU A 190 -7.02 3.90 20.20
CA LEU A 190 -6.56 3.41 18.90
C LEU A 190 -6.46 1.88 18.90
N ASP A 191 -6.79 1.27 17.75
CA ASP A 191 -6.29 -0.08 17.43
C ASP A 191 -4.83 0.03 16.93
N PRO A 192 -4.03 -1.05 16.93
CA PRO A 192 -2.60 -0.99 16.60
C PRO A 192 -2.25 -0.65 15.15
N HIS A 193 -3.19 -0.69 14.21
CA HIS A 193 -2.97 -0.24 12.84
C HIS A 193 -3.12 1.29 12.74
N THR A 194 -4.06 1.88 13.47
CA THR A 194 -4.37 3.33 13.43
C THR A 194 -3.31 4.14 14.18
#